data_AF-A0A3A8N797-F1
#
_entry.id   AF-A0A3A8N797-F1
#
_cell.length_a   1.000
_cell.length_b   1.000
_cell.length_c   1.000
_cell.angle_alpha   90.00
_cell.angle_beta   90.00
_cell.angle_gamma   90.00
#
_symmetry.space_group_name_H-M   'P 1'
#
loop_
_entity.id
_entity.type
_entity.pdbx_description
1 polymer ?
#
loop_
_entity_poly.entity_id
_entity_poly.type
_entity_poly.pdbx_seq_one_letter_code
_entity_poly.pdbx_strand_id
1 'polypeptide(L)'
;MMKPALLKALVAGVVLAGTAVLATPDLFFLGSGGLHYTARGPDTVINDYAQVTKPVAVGTSRIPLLSARGFSGGDLVLVVQMQGMGSTLEGNDPVLIELSGGPVGVWELARVARVRSGTEEALELAAPLAHAYAEGVSQVIRVPEYEDVVIPRGTGLVAREWDGSTGGVLAFVARGRVTNDGVIDATGKGFRGGLFAPAGFGGTGCTGLE
;
A
#
# COMPACT_ATOMS: atom_id res chain seq x y z
N MET A 1 -51.79 -43.73 -38.28
CA MET A 1 -52.32 -42.65 -37.42
C MET A 1 -51.12 -41.80 -36.96
N MET A 2 -51.04 -40.57 -37.42
CA MET A 2 -49.89 -39.65 -37.30
C MET A 2 -49.98 -38.76 -36.05
N LYS A 3 -48.79 -38.40 -35.54
CA LYS A 3 -48.39 -37.24 -34.67
C LYS A 3 -48.60 -37.35 -33.14
N PRO A 4 -47.81 -36.61 -32.32
CA PRO A 4 -46.47 -36.03 -32.54
C PRO A 4 -45.47 -36.20 -31.38
N ALA A 5 -44.21 -35.91 -31.69
CA ALA A 5 -43.06 -35.75 -30.79
C ALA A 5 -43.02 -34.33 -30.13
N LEU A 6 -41.98 -34.12 -29.31
CA LEU A 6 -41.51 -32.88 -28.67
C LEU A 6 -42.20 -32.59 -27.31
N LEU A 7 -41.49 -32.42 -26.20
CA LEU A 7 -40.45 -31.40 -26.01
C LEU A 7 -39.51 -31.83 -24.86
N LYS A 8 -38.22 -32.07 -25.15
CA LYS A 8 -37.19 -32.14 -24.11
C LYS A 8 -36.81 -30.71 -23.75
N ALA A 9 -37.32 -30.20 -22.63
CA ALA A 9 -36.91 -28.91 -22.10
C ALA A 9 -35.54 -29.06 -21.43
N LEU A 10 -34.49 -28.73 -22.20
CA LEU A 10 -33.14 -28.53 -21.67
C LEU A 10 -33.12 -27.18 -20.95
N VAL A 11 -33.25 -27.19 -19.63
CA VAL A 11 -33.01 -26.00 -18.81
C VAL A 11 -31.49 -25.84 -18.69
N ALA A 12 -30.91 -25.03 -19.58
CA ALA A 12 -29.54 -24.56 -19.44
C ALA A 12 -29.51 -23.55 -18.28
N GLY A 13 -29.11 -24.03 -17.10
CA GLY A 13 -28.79 -23.17 -15.97
C GLY A 13 -27.58 -22.31 -16.33
N VAL A 14 -27.83 -21.05 -16.68
CA VAL A 14 -26.80 -20.03 -16.74
C VAL A 14 -26.29 -19.85 -15.31
N VAL A 15 -25.16 -20.48 -15.01
CA VAL A 15 -24.35 -20.10 -13.85
C VAL A 15 -23.90 -18.67 -14.13
N LEU A 16 -24.49 -17.70 -13.41
CA LEU A 16 -23.86 -16.40 -13.22
C LEU A 16 -22.55 -16.67 -12.48
N ALA A 17 -21.48 -16.97 -13.23
CA ALA A 17 -20.14 -16.78 -12.74
C ALA A 17 -20.07 -15.30 -12.42
N GLY A 18 -20.02 -14.98 -11.12
CA GLY A 18 -19.99 -13.60 -10.63
C GLY A 18 -18.97 -12.83 -11.46
N THR A 19 -19.46 -11.87 -12.23
CA THR A 19 -18.61 -10.95 -12.96
C THR A 19 -17.64 -10.38 -11.95
N ALA A 20 -16.34 -10.59 -12.17
CA ALA A 20 -15.31 -9.90 -11.41
C ALA A 20 -15.68 -8.41 -11.43
N VAL A 21 -15.96 -7.86 -10.25
CA VAL A 21 -16.23 -6.43 -10.07
C VAL A 21 -14.89 -5.74 -10.32
N LEU A 22 -14.57 -5.49 -11.59
CA LEU A 22 -13.35 -4.82 -12.02
C LEU A 22 -13.69 -3.40 -12.44
N ALA A 23 -13.82 -2.58 -11.41
CA ALA A 23 -13.47 -1.18 -11.27
C ALA A 23 -14.11 -0.78 -9.95
N THR A 24 -13.45 -1.03 -8.82
CA THR A 24 -14.04 -0.61 -7.55
C THR A 24 -13.61 0.82 -7.28
N PRO A 25 -14.49 1.82 -7.42
CA PRO A 25 -14.21 3.15 -6.89
C PRO A 25 -13.95 2.99 -5.38
N ASP A 26 -12.95 3.71 -4.88
CA ASP A 26 -12.53 3.77 -3.47
C ASP A 26 -13.63 3.28 -2.50
N LEU A 27 -13.53 2.01 -2.06
CA LEU A 27 -14.54 1.39 -1.20
C LEU A 27 -14.60 2.03 0.19
N PHE A 28 -13.54 2.71 0.58
CA PHE A 28 -13.38 3.22 1.94
C PHE A 28 -13.78 4.69 2.02
N PHE A 29 -13.78 5.44 0.91
CA PHE A 29 -14.17 6.86 0.84
C PHE A 29 -13.48 7.67 1.95
N LEU A 30 -14.26 8.19 2.91
CA LEU A 30 -13.77 8.97 4.04
C LEU A 30 -13.55 8.12 5.30
N GLY A 31 -13.48 6.80 5.13
CA GLY A 31 -13.44 5.81 6.18
C GLY A 31 -14.78 5.61 6.89
N SER A 32 -14.71 4.82 7.95
CA SER A 32 -15.81 4.54 8.89
C SER A 32 -15.97 5.63 9.97
N GLY A 33 -15.12 6.66 9.95
CA GLY A 33 -15.03 7.66 11.02
C GLY A 33 -14.41 7.06 12.28
N GLY A 34 -14.60 7.73 13.42
CA GLY A 34 -14.04 7.25 14.67
C GLY A 34 -14.00 8.32 15.74
N LEU A 35 -12.89 8.39 16.47
CA LEU A 35 -12.67 9.44 17.45
C LEU A 35 -12.22 10.74 16.77
N HIS A 36 -12.52 11.87 17.41
CA HIS A 36 -11.89 13.14 17.04
C HIS A 36 -10.42 13.11 17.45
N TYR A 37 -9.55 13.56 16.56
CA TYR A 37 -8.11 13.63 16.80
C TYR A 37 -7.64 15.08 16.90
N THR A 38 -6.77 15.37 17.86
CA THR A 38 -6.08 16.66 17.97
C THR A 38 -4.59 16.41 18.17
N ALA A 39 -3.76 16.94 17.28
CA ALA A 39 -2.31 16.85 17.41
C ALA A 39 -1.83 17.58 18.68
N ARG A 40 -0.87 16.98 19.38
CA ARG A 40 -0.41 17.46 20.70
C ARG A 40 1.05 17.91 20.72
N GLY A 41 1.82 17.59 19.69
CA GLY A 41 3.23 17.96 19.56
C GLY A 41 3.62 18.21 18.11
N PRO A 42 4.80 18.79 17.86
CA PRO A 42 5.26 19.19 16.52
C PRO A 42 5.54 18.02 15.58
N ASP A 43 6.03 16.90 16.10
CA ASP A 43 6.50 15.74 15.31
C ASP A 43 5.68 14.48 15.63
N THR A 44 4.36 14.58 15.57
CA THR A 44 3.50 13.45 15.95
C THR A 44 3.38 12.44 14.81
N VAL A 45 3.81 11.19 15.04
CA VAL A 45 3.58 10.07 14.11
C VAL A 45 2.29 9.35 14.51
N ILE A 46 1.35 9.22 13.56
CA ILE A 46 0.03 8.60 13.78
C ILE A 46 -0.13 7.22 13.11
N ASN A 47 0.81 6.86 12.24
CA ASN A 47 0.80 5.61 11.51
C ASN A 47 1.63 4.54 12.23
N ASP A 48 1.17 3.29 12.15
CA ASP A 48 2.00 2.11 12.41
C ASP A 48 2.39 1.48 11.08
N TYR A 49 3.58 0.87 11.01
CA TYR A 49 4.14 0.34 9.77
C TYR A 49 4.71 -1.05 10.00
N ALA A 50 4.55 -1.94 9.01
CA ALA A 50 5.07 -3.29 9.03
C ALA A 50 5.62 -3.70 7.66
N GLN A 51 6.78 -4.36 7.64
CA GLN A 51 7.37 -4.90 6.42
C GLN A 51 6.67 -6.21 6.03
N VAL A 52 6.41 -6.38 4.73
CA VAL A 52 5.92 -7.65 4.17
C VAL A 52 7.09 -8.64 4.03
N THR A 53 6.96 -9.83 4.61
CA THR A 53 8.08 -10.80 4.74
C THR A 53 8.04 -11.98 3.78
N LYS A 54 6.95 -12.15 3.01
CA LYS A 54 6.84 -13.14 1.93
C LYS A 54 6.04 -12.57 0.77
N PRO A 55 6.19 -13.07 -0.47
CA PRO A 55 5.43 -12.59 -1.61
C PRO A 55 3.93 -12.78 -1.38
N VAL A 56 3.15 -11.76 -1.70
CA VAL A 56 1.69 -11.76 -1.62
C VAL A 56 1.14 -11.78 -3.04
N ALA A 57 0.38 -12.81 -3.38
CA ALA A 57 -0.20 -12.94 -4.71
C ALA A 57 -1.53 -12.18 -4.82
N VAL A 58 -1.88 -11.77 -6.05
CA VAL A 58 -3.22 -11.26 -6.39
C VAL A 58 -4.30 -12.23 -5.90
N GLY A 59 -5.40 -11.71 -5.37
CA GLY A 59 -6.54 -12.51 -4.93
C GLY A 59 -6.31 -13.22 -3.59
N THR A 60 -5.23 -12.91 -2.87
CA THR A 60 -5.01 -13.43 -1.51
C THR A 60 -5.51 -12.45 -0.44
N SER A 61 -5.90 -12.97 0.72
CA SER A 61 -6.35 -12.18 1.88
C SER A 61 -5.43 -12.31 3.08
N ARG A 62 -4.17 -12.72 2.90
CA ARG A 62 -3.18 -12.86 3.99
C ARG A 62 -1.90 -12.12 3.62
N ILE A 63 -1.47 -11.23 4.51
CA ILE A 63 -0.19 -10.53 4.38
C ILE A 63 0.72 -10.95 5.54
N PRO A 64 1.80 -11.70 5.29
CA PRO A 64 2.80 -12.03 6.30
C PRO A 64 3.67 -10.80 6.60
N LEU A 65 3.87 -10.53 7.88
CA LEU A 65 4.55 -9.34 8.37
C LEU A 65 5.77 -9.69 9.21
N LEU A 66 6.71 -8.75 9.31
CA LEU A 66 7.82 -8.83 10.26
C LEU A 66 7.33 -8.63 11.70
N SER A 67 6.39 -7.70 11.89
CA SER A 67 5.65 -7.50 13.13
C SER A 67 4.30 -6.85 12.83
N ALA A 68 3.24 -7.35 13.45
CA ALA A 68 1.88 -6.83 13.42
C ALA A 68 1.56 -5.97 14.66
N ARG A 69 2.59 -5.53 15.41
CA ARG A 69 2.40 -4.58 16.50
C ARG A 69 1.79 -3.28 15.97
N GLY A 70 0.78 -2.78 16.68
CA GLY A 70 0.06 -1.56 16.29
C GLY A 70 -1.09 -1.80 15.32
N PHE A 71 -1.34 -3.06 14.91
CA PHE A 71 -2.49 -3.44 14.09
C PHE A 71 -3.53 -4.19 14.93
N SER A 72 -4.79 -4.11 14.51
CA SER A 72 -5.94 -4.74 15.13
C SER A 72 -6.99 -5.14 14.10
N GLY A 73 -7.85 -6.08 14.46
CA GLY A 73 -9.02 -6.40 13.64
C GLY A 73 -9.91 -5.17 13.52
N GLY A 74 -10.36 -4.88 12.30
CA GLY A 74 -11.11 -3.68 11.95
C GLY A 74 -10.25 -2.56 11.36
N ASP A 75 -8.92 -2.58 11.47
CA ASP A 75 -8.10 -1.49 10.95
C ASP A 75 -8.21 -1.34 9.43
N LEU A 76 -8.20 -0.08 8.97
CA LEU A 76 -7.88 0.27 7.60
C LEU A 76 -6.36 0.27 7.43
N VAL A 77 -5.86 -0.37 6.39
CA VAL A 77 -4.44 -0.40 6.07
C VAL A 77 -4.19 -0.03 4.61
N LEU A 78 -3.07 0.66 4.37
CA LEU A 78 -2.50 0.90 3.06
C LEU A 78 -1.40 -0.14 2.81
N VAL A 79 -1.56 -0.96 1.77
CA VAL A 79 -0.53 -1.88 1.30
C VAL A 79 0.16 -1.22 0.12
N VAL A 80 1.48 -1.06 0.18
CA VAL A 80 2.25 -0.35 -0.85
C VAL A 80 3.59 -1.00 -1.10
N GLN A 81 3.95 -1.13 -2.37
CA GLN A 81 5.28 -1.55 -2.77
C GLN A 81 6.18 -0.31 -2.97
N MET A 82 7.18 -0.15 -2.10
CA MET A 82 8.02 1.04 -2.04
C MET A 82 9.22 0.96 -3.00
N GLN A 83 9.73 -0.25 -3.22
CA GLN A 83 10.93 -0.52 -4.03
C GLN A 83 10.75 -1.83 -4.83
N GLY A 84 11.80 -2.28 -5.51
CA GLY A 84 11.82 -3.56 -6.23
C GLY A 84 11.74 -3.44 -7.74
N MET A 85 11.91 -2.25 -8.32
CA MET A 85 12.35 -2.16 -9.70
C MET A 85 13.85 -2.46 -9.76
N GLY A 86 14.21 -3.42 -10.61
CA GLY A 86 15.61 -3.62 -10.98
C GLY A 86 16.10 -2.42 -11.77
N SER A 87 17.33 -1.97 -11.51
CA SER A 87 18.04 -1.09 -12.44
C SER A 87 18.60 -1.93 -13.57
N THR A 88 17.74 -2.46 -14.45
CA THR A 88 18.24 -2.99 -15.72
C THR A 88 18.56 -1.79 -16.59
N LEU A 89 19.80 -1.29 -16.45
CA LEU A 89 20.44 -0.56 -17.54
C LEU A 89 20.66 -1.59 -18.65
N GLU A 90 19.62 -1.91 -19.43
CA GLU A 90 19.82 -2.64 -20.68
C GLU A 90 20.49 -1.67 -21.66
N GLY A 91 21.83 -1.66 -21.64
CA GLY A 91 22.66 -0.84 -22.51
C GLY A 91 23.60 0.11 -21.76
N ASN A 92 24.55 0.68 -22.50
CA ASN A 92 25.51 1.68 -22.00
C ASN A 92 24.87 3.07 -21.79
N ASP A 93 23.56 3.15 -21.61
CA ASP A 93 22.85 4.41 -21.44
C ASP A 93 22.55 4.65 -19.95
N PRO A 94 23.37 5.45 -19.24
CA PRO A 94 23.17 5.74 -17.82
C PRO A 94 21.95 6.64 -17.54
N VAL A 95 21.18 7.02 -18.57
CA VAL A 95 20.03 7.94 -18.46
C VAL A 95 18.69 7.23 -18.60
N LEU A 96 18.64 6.02 -19.16
CA LEU A 96 17.40 5.26 -19.32
C LEU A 96 17.08 4.45 -18.05
N ILE A 97 16.22 5.03 -17.20
CA ILE A 97 15.46 4.27 -16.20
C ILE A 97 14.12 3.92 -16.84
N GLU A 98 13.91 2.65 -17.16
CA GLU A 98 12.60 2.18 -17.59
C GLU A 98 11.65 2.11 -16.39
N LEU A 99 10.76 3.11 -16.28
CA LEU A 99 9.72 3.16 -15.25
C LEU A 99 8.42 2.46 -15.71
N SER A 100 8.35 2.02 -16.97
CA SER A 100 7.17 1.35 -17.53
C SER A 100 7.11 -0.11 -17.06
N GLY A 101 6.20 -0.39 -16.13
CA GLY A 101 5.71 -1.76 -15.87
C GLY A 101 6.19 -2.42 -14.57
N GLY A 102 6.97 -1.74 -13.73
CA GLY A 102 7.33 -2.25 -12.42
C GLY A 102 6.23 -2.06 -11.37
N PRO A 103 6.08 -2.97 -10.38
CA PRO A 103 5.08 -2.86 -9.31
C PRO A 103 5.37 -1.75 -8.28
N VAL A 104 6.43 -0.96 -8.46
CA VAL A 104 6.79 0.12 -7.54
C VAL A 104 5.74 1.23 -7.59
N GLY A 105 5.29 1.67 -6.42
CA GLY A 105 4.22 2.66 -6.30
C GLY A 105 2.83 2.08 -6.48
N VAL A 106 2.68 0.78 -6.74
CA VAL A 106 1.37 0.10 -6.65
C VAL A 106 0.95 0.08 -5.18
N TRP A 107 -0.29 0.50 -4.94
CA TRP A 107 -0.88 0.51 -3.62
C TRP A 107 -2.37 0.22 -3.66
N GLU A 108 -2.89 -0.29 -2.56
CA GLU A 108 -4.32 -0.41 -2.33
C GLU A 108 -4.66 -0.31 -0.83
N LEU A 109 -5.89 0.10 -0.54
CA LEU A 109 -6.43 0.06 0.81
C LEU A 109 -7.11 -1.29 1.06
N ALA A 110 -6.96 -1.81 2.28
CA ALA A 110 -7.62 -3.05 2.70
C ALA A 110 -8.09 -2.93 4.15
N ARG A 111 -9.12 -3.72 4.51
CA ARG A 111 -9.57 -3.84 5.90
C ARG A 111 -9.03 -5.11 6.53
N VAL A 112 -8.45 -4.99 7.71
CA VAL A 112 -7.99 -6.13 8.51
C VAL A 112 -9.21 -6.80 9.14
N ALA A 113 -9.45 -8.07 8.84
CA ALA A 113 -10.44 -8.89 9.54
C ALA A 113 -9.89 -9.36 10.89
N ARG A 114 -8.62 -9.78 10.94
CA ARG A 114 -7.95 -10.21 12.18
C ARG A 114 -6.44 -10.17 12.06
N VAL A 115 -5.78 -10.00 13.20
CA VAL A 115 -4.31 -10.12 13.34
C VAL A 115 -3.95 -11.52 13.81
N ARG A 116 -2.97 -12.15 13.15
CA ARG A 116 -2.31 -13.37 13.63
C ARG A 116 -1.02 -12.99 14.32
N SER A 117 -0.89 -13.38 15.58
CA SER A 117 0.35 -13.32 16.36
C SER A 117 0.92 -14.74 16.53
N GLY A 118 2.23 -14.86 16.73
CA GLY A 118 2.92 -16.13 16.92
C GLY A 118 4.20 -16.23 16.10
N THR A 119 4.54 -17.42 15.63
CA THR A 119 5.76 -17.68 14.84
C THR A 119 5.76 -17.02 13.47
N GLU A 120 4.59 -16.79 12.89
CA GLU A 120 4.42 -16.00 11.67
C GLU A 120 3.33 -14.94 11.88
N GLU A 121 3.76 -13.72 12.17
CA GLU A 121 2.83 -12.59 12.27
C GLU A 121 2.24 -12.29 10.89
N ALA A 122 0.93 -12.04 10.85
CA ALA A 122 0.24 -11.75 9.60
C ALA A 122 -1.04 -10.97 9.84
N LEU A 123 -1.45 -10.18 8.84
CA LEU A 123 -2.80 -9.65 8.75
C LEU A 123 -3.63 -10.56 7.88
N GLU A 124 -4.87 -10.80 8.30
CA GLU A 124 -5.86 -11.40 7.44
C GLU A 124 -6.96 -10.41 7.14
N LEU A 125 -7.24 -10.26 5.86
CA LEU A 125 -8.02 -9.17 5.29
C LEU A 125 -9.47 -9.61 5.10
N ALA A 126 -10.38 -8.64 5.18
CA ALA A 126 -11.80 -8.86 4.96
C ALA A 126 -12.16 -9.13 3.49
N ALA A 127 -11.29 -8.71 2.56
CA ALA A 127 -11.41 -8.94 1.13
C ALA A 127 -10.03 -9.31 0.53
N PRO A 128 -9.97 -10.03 -0.59
CA PRO A 128 -8.74 -10.29 -1.33
C PRO A 128 -8.12 -9.01 -1.92
N LEU A 129 -6.78 -8.99 -2.01
CA LEU A 129 -6.04 -7.91 -2.67
C LEU A 129 -6.18 -7.97 -4.19
N ALA A 130 -6.22 -6.80 -4.83
CA ALA A 130 -6.26 -6.65 -6.28
C ALA A 130 -4.87 -6.76 -6.92
N HIS A 131 -3.80 -6.44 -6.18
CA HIS A 131 -2.43 -6.45 -6.66
C HIS A 131 -1.56 -7.50 -5.96
N ALA A 132 -0.43 -7.83 -6.59
CA ALA A 132 0.64 -8.59 -5.96
C ALA A 132 1.63 -7.65 -5.28
N TYR A 133 2.25 -8.11 -4.19
CA TYR A 133 3.27 -7.37 -3.46
C TYR A 133 4.49 -8.25 -3.21
N ALA A 134 5.67 -7.73 -3.56
CA ALA A 134 6.93 -8.44 -3.33
C ALA A 134 7.37 -8.33 -1.86
N GLU A 135 8.08 -9.35 -1.38
CA GLU A 135 8.67 -9.38 -0.04
C GLU A 135 9.83 -8.38 0.09
N GLY A 136 10.08 -7.89 1.31
CA GLY A 136 11.23 -7.06 1.63
C GLY A 136 11.15 -5.61 1.13
N VAL A 137 10.41 -5.36 0.06
CA VAL A 137 10.26 -4.06 -0.61
C VAL A 137 8.85 -3.46 -0.50
N SER A 138 7.92 -4.20 0.08
CA SER A 138 6.55 -3.77 0.36
C SER A 138 6.32 -3.56 1.85
N GLN A 139 5.45 -2.62 2.18
CA GLN A 139 5.02 -2.37 3.55
C GLN A 139 3.50 -2.28 3.66
N VAL A 140 3.01 -2.53 4.87
CA VAL A 140 1.64 -2.24 5.29
C VAL A 140 1.67 -1.12 6.30
N ILE A 141 0.76 -0.16 6.13
CA ILE A 141 0.68 1.05 6.96
C ILE A 141 -0.73 1.13 7.53
N ARG A 142 -0.88 1.18 8.85
CA ARG A 142 -2.18 1.45 9.47
C ARG A 142 -2.60 2.87 9.14
N VAL A 143 -3.81 3.03 8.59
CA VAL A 143 -4.40 4.32 8.22
C VAL A 143 -5.49 4.63 9.24
N PRO A 144 -5.24 5.49 10.24
CA PRO A 144 -6.26 5.86 11.20
C PRO A 144 -7.47 6.50 10.51
N GLU A 145 -8.65 6.16 11.01
CA GLU A 145 -9.93 6.71 10.57
C GLU A 145 -10.46 7.62 11.69
N TYR A 146 -10.67 8.90 11.39
CA TYR A 146 -11.10 9.90 12.36
C TYR A 146 -12.46 10.49 11.99
N GLU A 147 -13.19 10.98 12.99
CA GLU A 147 -14.37 11.81 12.71
C GLU A 147 -13.92 13.21 12.30
N ASP A 148 -13.17 13.92 13.14
CA ASP A 148 -12.53 15.19 12.78
C ASP A 148 -11.04 15.16 13.16
N VAL A 149 -10.24 15.96 12.47
CA VAL A 149 -8.81 16.14 12.73
C VAL A 149 -8.52 17.61 12.95
N VAL A 150 -7.87 17.95 14.06
CA VAL A 150 -7.37 19.29 14.36
C VAL A 150 -5.86 19.25 14.55
N ILE A 151 -5.14 20.12 13.84
CA ILE A 151 -3.69 20.29 13.96
C ILE A 151 -3.47 21.75 14.34
N PRO A 152 -3.39 22.08 15.65
CA PRO A 152 -3.17 23.45 16.09
C PRO A 152 -1.81 24.01 15.68
N ARG A 153 -1.69 25.35 15.70
CA ARG A 153 -0.40 26.05 15.56
C ARG A 153 0.64 25.48 16.55
N GLY A 154 1.86 25.27 16.07
CA GLY A 154 2.95 24.72 16.88
C GLY A 154 2.91 23.20 17.08
N THR A 155 1.93 22.51 16.48
CA THR A 155 1.86 21.04 16.42
C THR A 155 2.00 20.57 14.97
N GLY A 156 2.23 19.27 14.79
CA GLY A 156 2.32 18.70 13.47
C GLY A 156 2.22 17.19 13.43
N LEU A 157 1.88 16.71 12.25
CA LEU A 157 1.87 15.31 11.89
C LEU A 157 3.02 15.03 10.92
N VAL A 158 3.84 14.04 11.24
CA VAL A 158 5.00 13.67 10.41
C VAL A 158 5.01 12.18 10.09
N ALA A 159 5.58 11.83 8.93
CA ALA A 159 5.89 10.45 8.62
C ALA A 159 7.12 10.00 9.41
N ARG A 160 7.16 8.72 9.81
CA ARG A 160 8.42 8.10 10.23
C ARG A 160 9.41 8.09 9.06
N GLU A 161 10.70 8.28 9.32
CA GLU A 161 11.73 8.14 8.28
C GLU A 161 11.74 6.73 7.70
N TRP A 162 11.91 6.64 6.38
CA TRP A 162 12.11 5.39 5.68
C TRP A 162 13.45 4.76 6.08
N ASP A 163 13.40 3.61 6.75
CA ASP A 163 14.57 2.90 7.29
C ASP A 163 15.18 1.87 6.32
N GLY A 164 14.66 1.79 5.08
CA GLY A 164 15.01 0.75 4.12
C GLY A 164 13.97 -0.36 4.00
N SER A 165 13.06 -0.49 4.97
CA SER A 165 12.00 -1.51 5.01
C SER A 165 10.60 -0.92 5.26
N THR A 166 10.49 0.10 6.10
CA THR A 166 9.21 0.74 6.48
C THR A 166 9.36 2.24 6.74
N GLY A 167 8.26 2.98 6.67
CA GLY A 167 8.21 4.43 6.89
C GLY A 167 7.96 5.24 5.61
N GLY A 168 8.26 6.53 5.65
CA GLY A 168 8.21 7.46 4.52
C GLY A 168 6.82 7.89 4.06
N VAL A 169 5.75 7.36 4.68
CA VAL A 169 4.37 7.66 4.33
C VAL A 169 3.62 8.15 5.55
N LEU A 170 2.84 9.22 5.40
CA LEU A 170 1.84 9.67 6.37
C LEU A 170 0.47 9.52 5.71
N ALA A 171 -0.45 8.82 6.37
CA ALA A 171 -1.79 8.59 5.83
C ALA A 171 -2.86 8.56 6.94
N PHE A 172 -3.99 9.19 6.71
CA PHE A 172 -5.19 9.06 7.54
C PHE A 172 -6.41 9.39 6.67
N VAL A 173 -7.58 8.96 7.10
CA VAL A 173 -8.85 9.42 6.53
C VAL A 173 -9.69 10.07 7.62
N ALA A 174 -10.44 11.10 7.24
CA ALA A 174 -11.33 11.82 8.14
C ALA A 174 -12.69 11.98 7.49
N ARG A 175 -13.74 11.58 8.20
CA ARG A 175 -15.13 11.66 7.72
C ARG A 175 -15.66 13.10 7.71
N GLY A 176 -15.29 13.85 8.72
CA GLY A 176 -15.65 15.24 8.96
C GLY A 176 -14.53 16.19 8.55
N ARG A 177 -14.30 17.22 9.35
CA ARG A 177 -13.40 18.33 9.03
C ARG A 177 -11.96 18.01 9.41
N VAL A 178 -11.03 18.37 8.51
CA VAL A 178 -9.61 18.53 8.83
C VAL A 178 -9.31 20.02 8.97
N THR A 179 -9.00 20.47 10.18
CA THR A 179 -8.53 21.83 10.47
C THR A 179 -7.04 21.80 10.72
N ASN A 180 -6.27 22.38 9.81
CA ASN A 180 -4.81 22.44 9.92
C ASN A 180 -4.33 23.89 10.04
N ASP A 181 -3.94 24.28 11.26
CA ASP A 181 -3.21 25.51 11.56
C ASP A 181 -1.74 25.26 11.90
N GLY A 182 -1.31 23.99 11.93
CA GLY A 182 0.06 23.54 12.20
C GLY A 182 0.72 23.03 10.92
N VAL A 183 1.32 21.84 11.00
CA VAL A 183 2.09 21.24 9.90
C VAL A 183 1.67 19.79 9.65
N ILE A 184 1.58 19.40 8.37
CA ILE A 184 1.60 18.00 7.94
C ILE A 184 2.81 17.88 7.03
N ASP A 185 3.79 17.06 7.41
CA ASP A 185 5.09 17.03 6.73
C ASP A 185 5.69 15.63 6.58
N ALA A 186 6.07 15.29 5.35
CA ALA A 186 6.83 14.08 5.01
C ALA A 186 8.15 14.41 4.29
N THR A 187 8.59 15.67 4.33
CA THR A 187 9.81 16.16 3.68
C THR A 187 11.01 15.39 4.19
N GLY A 188 11.80 14.86 3.26
CA GLY A 188 13.00 14.09 3.58
C GLY A 188 12.73 12.73 4.25
N LYS A 189 11.47 12.31 4.43
CA LYS A 189 11.12 11.05 5.09
C LYS A 189 11.14 9.84 4.16
N GLY A 190 11.19 10.05 2.85
CA GLY A 190 11.24 8.99 1.83
C GLY A 190 12.65 8.43 1.56
N PHE A 191 12.79 7.69 0.47
CA PHE A 191 14.05 7.03 0.08
C PHE A 191 15.22 8.02 0.03
N ARG A 192 16.22 7.81 0.90
CA ARG A 192 17.43 8.66 1.04
C ARG A 192 17.10 10.15 1.20
N GLY A 193 15.94 10.49 1.74
CA GLY A 193 15.47 11.86 1.88
C GLY A 193 15.31 12.64 0.57
N GLY A 194 15.20 11.94 -0.57
CA GLY A 194 15.17 12.57 -1.89
C GLY A 194 16.52 13.15 -2.32
N LEU A 195 17.62 12.82 -1.62
CA LEU A 195 18.95 13.21 -2.03
C LEU A 195 19.30 12.54 -3.35
N PHE A 196 19.68 13.36 -4.34
CA PHE A 196 20.30 12.86 -5.55
C PHE A 196 21.60 12.15 -5.17
N ALA A 197 21.63 10.84 -5.37
CA ALA A 197 22.88 10.10 -5.36
C ALA A 197 23.44 10.17 -6.77
N PRO A 198 24.54 10.92 -7.03
CA PRO A 198 25.25 10.74 -8.28
C PRO A 198 25.64 9.25 -8.34
N ALA A 199 25.22 8.55 -9.38
CA ALA A 199 25.91 7.32 -9.75
C ALA A 199 27.39 7.70 -9.81
N GLY A 200 28.25 6.90 -9.17
CA GLY A 200 29.68 7.15 -9.17
C GLY A 200 30.21 7.12 -10.60
N PHE A 201 30.11 8.23 -11.32
CA PHE A 201 30.88 8.51 -12.52
C PHE A 201 32.30 8.85 -12.05
N GLY A 202 32.95 7.89 -11.38
CA GLY A 202 34.38 7.76 -11.61
C GLY A 202 34.48 7.55 -13.10
N GLY A 203 34.94 8.57 -13.83
CA GLY A 203 34.85 8.59 -15.28
C GLY A 203 35.35 7.27 -15.83
N THR A 204 34.46 6.47 -16.41
CA THR A 204 34.84 5.43 -17.36
C THR A 204 35.25 6.14 -18.64
N GLY A 205 36.28 7.00 -18.53
CA GLY A 205 37.03 7.41 -19.69
C GLY A 205 37.70 6.17 -20.25
N CYS A 206 37.75 6.06 -21.57
CA CYS A 206 38.53 5.05 -22.26
C CYS A 206 40.04 5.32 -22.09
N THR A 207 40.55 5.30 -20.86
CA THR A 207 41.97 5.55 -20.54
C THR A 207 42.77 4.26 -20.44
N GLY A 208 42.34 3.20 -21.16
CA GLY A 208 42.97 1.87 -21.12
C GLY A 208 42.98 1.16 -22.47
N LEU A 209 42.94 1.89 -23.57
CA LEU A 209 43.11 1.36 -24.93
C LEU A 209 44.42 1.84 -25.57
N GLU A 210 45.52 1.74 -24.82
CA GLU A 210 46.87 1.77 -25.39
C GLU A 210 47.53 0.41 -25.21
#